data_AF-A0A962BQU2-F1
#
_entry.id   AF-A0A962BQU2-F1
#
_cell.length_a   1.000
_cell.length_b   1.000
_cell.length_c   1.000
_cell.angle_alpha   90.00
_cell.angle_beta   90.00
_cell.angle_gamma   90.00
#
_symmetry.space_group_name_H-M   'P 1'
#
loop_
_entity.id
_entity.type
_entity.pdbx_description
1 polymer ?
#
loop_
_entity_poly.entity_id
_entity_poly.type
_entity_poly.pdbx_seq_one_letter_code
_entity_poly.pdbx_strand_id
1 'polypeptide(L)'
;MIFARLKDIAPDNKKTWEDKLFLTFDIDWACDDVLHDTIDLVEKAGVAATWFVTHDTEVLERLRRNPLFELGIHPNFNFLLNGDDRQGKTAKEVVERILNVVPEAKTVRSHSMTQNSNILDIFVDLGLTHDSNHFIPEQINCALAPWHVWNGLIKAPYFWEDDVVCLYEDNTPIIDLKTRPGLKIFDFHPIHVYLNTESLDRYERTRPIHRDIDALRSHRHDGHGSRSSLRQLTGANE
;
A
#
# COMPACT_ATOMS: atom_id res chain seq x y z
N MET A 1 0.84 -15.05 -13.52
CA MET A 1 0.43 -15.06 -12.08
C MET A 1 -0.82 -14.24 -11.93
N ILE A 2 -1.66 -14.60 -10.96
CA ILE A 2 -2.95 -13.95 -10.72
C ILE A 2 -2.76 -12.95 -9.59
N PHE A 3 -3.31 -11.75 -9.75
CA PHE A 3 -3.36 -10.76 -8.68
C PHE A 3 -4.45 -11.13 -7.66
N ALA A 4 -4.18 -10.92 -6.37
CA ALA A 4 -5.14 -11.17 -5.30
C ALA A 4 -5.11 -10.05 -4.25
N ARG A 5 -6.12 -10.07 -3.36
CA ARG A 5 -6.26 -9.10 -2.28
C ARG A 5 -5.63 -9.65 -1.01
N LEU A 6 -5.13 -8.79 -0.14
CA LEU A 6 -4.38 -9.21 1.05
C LEU A 6 -5.24 -10.02 2.03
N LYS A 7 -6.53 -9.69 2.19
CA LYS A 7 -7.44 -10.47 3.06
C LYS A 7 -7.62 -11.92 2.65
N ASP A 8 -7.31 -12.25 1.39
CA ASP A 8 -7.45 -13.62 0.86
C ASP A 8 -6.26 -14.52 1.26
N ILE A 9 -5.22 -13.98 1.92
CA ILE A 9 -4.06 -14.74 2.38
C ILE A 9 -4.43 -15.62 3.58
N ALA A 10 -4.10 -16.90 3.49
CA ALA A 10 -4.11 -17.84 4.61
C ALA A 10 -2.72 -18.52 4.72
N PRO A 11 -1.96 -18.33 5.82
CA PRO A 11 -0.60 -18.86 5.95
C PRO A 11 -0.49 -20.36 5.67
N ASP A 12 -1.41 -21.14 6.22
CA ASP A 12 -1.43 -22.60 6.11
C ASP A 12 -1.83 -23.12 4.72
N ASN A 13 -2.30 -22.24 3.82
CA ASN A 13 -2.69 -22.60 2.47
C ASN A 13 -1.87 -21.82 1.45
N LYS A 14 -0.71 -22.37 1.06
CA LYS A 14 0.21 -21.78 0.08
C LYS A 14 -0.44 -21.36 -1.24
N LYS A 15 -1.49 -22.06 -1.69
CA LYS A 15 -2.22 -21.70 -2.92
C LYS A 15 -2.87 -20.31 -2.84
N THR A 16 -3.04 -19.78 -1.63
CA THR A 16 -3.57 -18.42 -1.43
C THR A 16 -2.54 -17.35 -1.72
N TRP A 17 -1.22 -17.62 -1.70
CA TRP A 17 -0.17 -16.60 -1.75
C TRP A 17 1.10 -16.91 -2.56
N GLU A 18 1.55 -18.17 -2.69
CA GLU A 18 2.89 -18.51 -3.23
C GLU A 18 3.06 -18.16 -4.73
N ASP A 19 2.04 -18.43 -5.54
CA ASP A 19 2.01 -18.16 -6.99
C ASP A 19 1.14 -16.94 -7.37
N LYS A 20 0.96 -16.02 -6.42
CA LYS A 20 0.15 -14.81 -6.60
C LYS A 20 0.97 -13.54 -6.49
N LEU A 21 0.40 -12.47 -7.02
CA LEU A 21 0.90 -11.11 -6.85
C LEU A 21 -0.11 -10.33 -6.01
N PHE A 22 0.38 -9.51 -5.10
CA PHE A 22 -0.45 -8.63 -4.28
C PHE A 22 -0.01 -7.21 -4.54
N LEU A 23 -0.88 -6.45 -5.19
CA LEU A 23 -0.68 -5.04 -5.46
C LEU A 23 -1.36 -4.26 -4.34
N THR A 24 -0.60 -3.41 -3.65
CA THR A 24 -1.11 -2.56 -2.57
C THR A 24 -0.88 -1.10 -2.88
N PHE A 25 -1.74 -0.26 -2.31
CA PHE A 25 -1.61 1.18 -2.40
C PHE A 25 -1.82 1.82 -1.04
N ASP A 26 -0.82 2.53 -0.54
CA ASP A 26 -0.97 3.44 0.59
C ASP A 26 -1.44 4.79 0.04
N ILE A 27 -2.69 5.18 0.35
CA ILE A 27 -3.33 6.36 -0.27
C ILE A 27 -2.61 7.67 0.12
N ASP A 28 -2.04 7.73 1.32
CA ASP A 28 -1.16 8.81 1.78
C ASP A 28 -1.67 10.24 1.56
N TRP A 29 -2.98 10.40 1.74
CA TRP A 29 -3.68 11.69 1.63
C TRP A 29 -3.52 12.35 0.26
N ALA A 30 -3.32 11.54 -0.79
CA ALA A 30 -3.40 11.97 -2.17
C ALA A 30 -4.76 12.66 -2.44
N CYS A 31 -4.75 13.71 -3.25
CA CYS A 31 -6.00 14.34 -3.67
C CYS A 31 -6.79 13.41 -4.61
N ASP A 32 -8.09 13.65 -4.71
CA ASP A 32 -9.02 12.81 -5.47
C ASP A 32 -8.60 12.63 -6.93
N ASP A 33 -8.08 13.67 -7.58
CA ASP A 33 -7.65 13.58 -8.98
C ASP A 33 -6.42 12.68 -9.17
N VAL A 34 -5.45 12.74 -8.25
CA VAL A 34 -4.26 11.86 -8.22
C VAL A 34 -4.67 10.41 -7.95
N LEU A 35 -5.62 10.23 -7.02
CA LEU A 35 -6.15 8.91 -6.68
C LEU A 35 -6.93 8.32 -7.87
N HIS A 36 -7.76 9.11 -8.56
CA HIS A 36 -8.47 8.69 -9.76
C HIS A 36 -7.54 8.26 -10.90
N ASP A 37 -6.46 9.00 -11.18
CA ASP A 37 -5.47 8.61 -12.19
C ASP A 37 -4.85 7.24 -11.89
N THR A 38 -4.57 6.95 -10.62
CA THR A 38 -4.03 5.65 -10.21
C THR A 38 -5.08 4.54 -10.32
N ILE A 39 -6.32 4.80 -9.89
CA ILE A 39 -7.44 3.85 -10.00
C ILE A 39 -7.68 3.49 -11.46
N ASP A 40 -7.71 4.48 -12.37
CA ASP A 40 -7.92 4.26 -13.80
C ASP A 40 -6.90 3.27 -14.39
N LEU A 41 -5.61 3.38 -13.99
CA LEU A 41 -4.57 2.45 -14.43
C LEU A 41 -4.83 1.01 -13.97
N VAL A 42 -5.21 0.84 -12.70
CA VAL A 42 -5.41 -0.49 -12.10
C VAL A 42 -6.69 -1.13 -12.65
N GLU A 43 -7.76 -0.35 -12.81
CA GLU A 43 -9.01 -0.82 -13.43
C GLU A 43 -8.81 -1.22 -14.89
N LYS A 44 -8.05 -0.43 -15.66
CA LYS A 44 -7.69 -0.77 -17.05
C LYS A 44 -6.89 -2.08 -17.12
N ALA A 45 -6.03 -2.34 -16.13
CA ALA A 45 -5.30 -3.60 -16.04
C ALA A 45 -6.19 -4.80 -15.66
N GLY A 46 -7.36 -4.56 -15.05
CA GLY A 46 -8.28 -5.62 -14.63
C GLY A 46 -7.71 -6.53 -13.54
N VAL A 47 -6.85 -6.00 -12.67
CA VAL A 47 -6.16 -6.76 -11.61
C VAL A 47 -6.74 -6.49 -10.23
N ALA A 48 -6.60 -7.44 -9.31
CA ALA A 48 -6.93 -7.23 -7.90
C ALA A 48 -5.89 -6.37 -7.18
N ALA A 49 -6.35 -5.57 -6.23
CA ALA A 49 -5.50 -4.67 -5.44
C ALA A 49 -6.11 -4.44 -4.05
N THR A 50 -5.24 -4.06 -3.09
CA THR A 50 -5.65 -3.64 -1.75
C THR A 50 -5.27 -2.19 -1.54
N TRP A 51 -6.20 -1.35 -1.11
CA TRP A 51 -6.01 0.09 -0.95
C TRP A 51 -6.10 0.43 0.54
N PHE A 52 -5.00 0.90 1.12
CA PHE A 52 -4.93 1.31 2.51
C PHE A 52 -5.36 2.78 2.65
N VAL A 53 -6.52 2.97 3.27
CA VAL A 53 -7.22 4.27 3.32
C VAL A 53 -6.70 5.15 4.44
N THR A 54 -6.38 6.41 4.14
CA THR A 54 -5.92 7.41 5.14
C THR A 54 -6.97 8.43 5.56
N HIS A 55 -8.00 8.65 4.75
CA HIS A 55 -9.00 9.70 4.96
C HIS A 55 -10.30 9.40 4.22
N ASP A 56 -11.37 10.08 4.63
CA ASP A 56 -12.68 10.02 3.98
C ASP A 56 -12.70 10.87 2.70
N THR A 57 -13.19 10.29 1.61
CA THR A 57 -13.35 10.91 0.30
C THR A 57 -14.40 10.13 -0.51
N GLU A 58 -15.13 10.82 -1.39
CA GLU A 58 -16.12 10.20 -2.29
C GLU A 58 -15.50 9.15 -3.21
N VAL A 59 -14.18 9.23 -3.48
CA VAL A 59 -13.46 8.25 -4.29
C VAL A 59 -13.52 6.84 -3.69
N LEU A 60 -13.68 6.70 -2.37
CA LEU A 60 -13.79 5.40 -1.71
C LEU A 60 -14.99 4.59 -2.21
N GLU A 61 -16.10 5.24 -2.59
CA GLU A 61 -17.27 4.55 -3.14
C GLU A 61 -16.98 3.92 -4.51
N ARG A 62 -16.06 4.50 -5.28
CA ARG A 62 -15.57 3.87 -6.52
C ARG A 62 -14.78 2.60 -6.20
N LEU A 63 -13.87 2.68 -5.24
CA LEU A 63 -13.06 1.53 -4.81
C LEU A 63 -13.94 0.40 -4.26
N ARG A 64 -14.91 0.72 -3.39
CA ARG A 64 -15.87 -0.25 -2.81
C ARG A 64 -16.65 -1.03 -3.84
N ARG A 65 -17.08 -0.36 -4.92
CA ARG A 65 -17.90 -0.97 -5.98
C ARG A 65 -17.12 -1.97 -6.84
N ASN A 66 -15.79 -1.91 -6.84
CA ASN A 66 -14.97 -2.80 -7.64
C ASN A 66 -14.71 -4.12 -6.90
N PRO A 67 -15.21 -5.28 -7.38
CA PRO A 67 -15.09 -6.56 -6.69
C PRO A 67 -13.66 -7.09 -6.60
N LEU A 68 -12.76 -6.60 -7.45
CA LEU A 68 -11.34 -6.94 -7.44
C LEU A 68 -10.58 -6.17 -6.36
N PHE A 69 -11.17 -5.12 -5.79
CA PHE A 69 -10.51 -4.28 -4.80
C PHE A 69 -10.89 -4.67 -3.37
N GLU A 70 -9.94 -4.44 -2.49
CA GLU A 70 -10.11 -4.46 -1.05
C GLU A 70 -9.77 -3.08 -0.50
N LEU A 71 -10.53 -2.63 0.50
CA LEU A 71 -10.13 -1.51 1.33
C LEU A 71 -9.59 -2.01 2.66
N GLY A 72 -8.34 -1.63 2.95
CA GLY A 72 -7.70 -1.73 4.26
C GLY A 72 -7.59 -0.35 4.91
N ILE A 73 -7.06 -0.29 6.12
CA ILE A 73 -6.83 0.98 6.84
C ILE A 73 -5.35 1.37 6.85
N HIS A 74 -5.08 2.68 6.78
CA HIS A 74 -3.75 3.27 6.89
C HIS A 74 -3.62 4.24 8.08
N PRO A 75 -3.66 3.74 9.34
CA PRO A 75 -3.62 4.59 10.52
C PRO A 75 -2.27 5.31 10.67
N ASN A 76 -2.31 6.58 11.06
CA ASN A 76 -1.12 7.39 11.28
C ASN A 76 -0.87 7.61 12.78
N PHE A 77 0.07 6.84 13.32
CA PHE A 77 0.50 6.94 14.71
C PHE A 77 1.58 8.00 14.95
N ASN A 78 2.13 8.63 13.90
CA ASN A 78 3.25 9.58 14.03
C ASN A 78 2.87 10.79 14.89
N PHE A 79 1.62 11.26 14.81
CA PHE A 79 1.16 12.35 15.69
C PHE A 79 1.24 11.95 17.17
N LEU A 80 0.72 10.77 17.50
CA LEU A 80 0.74 10.25 18.87
C LEU A 80 2.18 10.06 19.38
N LEU A 81 3.08 9.53 18.54
CA LEU A 81 4.50 9.39 18.87
C LEU A 81 5.22 10.73 19.11
N ASN A 82 4.74 11.80 18.47
CA ASN A 82 5.22 13.16 18.66
C ASN A 82 4.49 13.92 19.78
N GLY A 83 3.64 13.25 20.56
CA GLY A 83 2.88 13.87 21.65
C GLY A 83 1.71 14.74 21.20
N ASP A 84 1.21 14.53 19.98
CA ASP A 84 0.09 15.25 19.38
C ASP A 84 -1.13 14.31 19.24
N ASP A 85 -2.23 14.66 19.89
CA ASP A 85 -3.43 13.83 19.97
C ASP A 85 -4.48 14.13 18.89
N ARG A 86 -4.15 14.92 17.85
CA ARG A 86 -5.10 15.35 16.81
C ARG A 86 -5.82 14.21 16.06
N GLN A 87 -5.23 13.01 16.06
CA GLN A 87 -5.83 11.81 15.43
C GLN A 87 -6.30 10.76 16.45
N GLY A 88 -6.15 11.02 17.75
CA GLY A 88 -6.48 10.10 18.83
C GLY A 88 -5.48 10.23 19.99
N LYS A 89 -5.98 10.14 21.22
CA LYS A 89 -5.19 10.16 22.46
C LYS A 89 -4.54 8.81 22.76
N THR A 90 -5.02 7.76 22.11
CA THR A 90 -4.50 6.40 22.26
C THR A 90 -4.34 5.74 20.89
N ALA A 91 -3.50 4.71 20.81
CA ALA A 91 -3.37 3.92 19.59
C ALA A 91 -4.71 3.32 19.14
N LYS A 92 -5.58 2.94 20.09
CA LYS A 92 -6.92 2.43 19.79
C LYS A 92 -7.78 3.48 19.09
N GLU A 93 -7.80 4.71 19.61
CA GLU A 93 -8.55 5.82 19.00
C GLU A 93 -8.06 6.15 17.59
N VAL A 94 -6.73 6.08 17.35
CA VAL A 94 -6.15 6.28 16.00
C VAL A 94 -6.67 5.22 15.01
N VAL A 95 -6.76 3.96 15.43
CA VAL A 95 -7.28 2.87 14.57
C VAL A 95 -8.79 3.00 14.37
N GLU A 96 -9.55 3.21 15.45
CA GLU A 96 -11.01 3.41 15.41
C GLU A 96 -11.40 4.58 14.48
N ARG A 97 -10.62 5.66 14.47
CA ARG A 97 -10.86 6.81 13.60
C ARG A 97 -10.91 6.42 12.12
N ILE A 98 -9.99 5.58 11.64
CA ILE A 98 -9.96 5.16 10.23
C ILE A 98 -10.96 4.02 9.97
N LEU A 99 -11.20 3.13 10.94
CA LEU A 99 -12.27 2.14 10.83
C LEU A 99 -13.67 2.77 10.75
N ASN A 100 -13.89 3.95 11.33
CA ASN A 100 -15.13 4.69 11.11
C ASN A 100 -15.33 5.12 9.66
N VAL A 101 -14.24 5.27 8.88
CA VAL A 101 -14.28 5.56 7.44
C VAL A 101 -14.48 4.27 6.63
N VAL A 102 -13.84 3.17 7.04
CA VAL A 102 -13.86 1.87 6.35
C VAL A 102 -14.18 0.73 7.34
N PRO A 103 -15.42 0.60 7.82
CA PRO A 103 -15.79 -0.37 8.85
C PRO A 103 -15.68 -1.83 8.38
N GLU A 104 -15.67 -2.06 7.07
CA GLU A 104 -15.53 -3.37 6.44
C GLU A 104 -14.07 -3.87 6.37
N ALA A 105 -13.09 -3.03 6.70
CA ALA A 105 -11.67 -3.35 6.54
C ALA A 105 -11.24 -4.58 7.35
N LYS A 106 -10.34 -5.36 6.76
CA LYS A 106 -9.71 -6.54 7.37
C LYS A 106 -8.19 -6.49 7.39
N THR A 107 -7.61 -5.65 6.54
CA THR A 107 -6.19 -5.45 6.41
C THR A 107 -5.77 -4.09 6.96
N VAL A 108 -4.58 -4.04 7.53
CA VAL A 108 -3.95 -2.81 8.00
C VAL A 108 -2.49 -2.76 7.58
N ARG A 109 -2.07 -1.58 7.15
CA ARG A 109 -0.66 -1.17 7.15
C ARG A 109 -0.64 0.19 7.82
N SER A 110 0.20 0.38 8.83
CA SER A 110 0.34 1.66 9.50
C SER A 110 1.17 2.60 8.64
N HIS A 111 0.84 3.88 8.64
CA HIS A 111 1.71 4.89 8.05
C HIS A 111 3.07 4.87 8.75
N SER A 112 4.14 4.93 7.95
CA SER A 112 5.52 4.75 8.39
C SER A 112 5.79 3.42 9.13
N MET A 113 5.02 2.37 8.83
CA MET A 113 5.17 1.00 9.37
C MET A 113 5.15 0.89 10.90
N THR A 114 4.52 1.84 11.60
CA THR A 114 4.47 1.84 13.06
C THR A 114 3.78 0.58 13.59
N GLN A 115 4.48 -0.19 14.41
CA GLN A 115 3.98 -1.43 15.00
C GLN A 115 4.64 -1.73 16.35
N ASN A 116 3.89 -2.35 17.26
CA ASN A 116 4.37 -2.98 18.48
C ASN A 116 3.31 -3.98 18.97
N SER A 117 3.64 -4.82 19.97
CA SER A 117 2.71 -5.86 20.44
C SER A 117 1.34 -5.34 20.87
N ASN A 118 1.27 -4.18 21.55
CA ASN A 118 0.00 -3.58 21.96
C ASN A 118 -0.84 -3.13 20.75
N ILE A 119 -0.21 -2.57 19.72
CA ILE A 119 -0.89 -2.19 18.48
C ILE A 119 -1.42 -3.43 17.74
N LEU A 120 -0.67 -4.53 17.72
CA LEU A 120 -1.13 -5.78 17.10
C LEU A 120 -2.33 -6.38 17.82
N ASP A 121 -2.39 -6.28 19.15
CA ASP A 121 -3.56 -6.73 19.92
C ASP A 121 -4.78 -5.83 19.65
N ILE A 122 -4.58 -4.51 19.59
CA ILE A 122 -5.63 -3.55 19.19
C ILE A 122 -6.21 -3.89 17.81
N PHE A 123 -5.36 -4.29 16.85
CA PHE A 123 -5.84 -4.66 15.52
C PHE A 123 -6.81 -5.85 15.58
N VAL A 124 -6.46 -6.90 16.33
CA VAL A 124 -7.32 -8.07 16.51
C VAL A 124 -8.61 -7.72 17.26
N ASP A 125 -8.50 -6.95 18.35
CA ASP A 125 -9.65 -6.51 19.15
C ASP A 125 -10.66 -5.68 18.32
N LEU A 126 -10.19 -4.97 17.32
CA LEU A 126 -11.01 -4.17 16.39
C LEU A 126 -11.40 -4.94 15.12
N GLY A 127 -11.13 -6.25 15.06
CA GLY A 127 -11.63 -7.13 14.00
C GLY A 127 -10.83 -7.13 12.71
N LEU A 128 -9.62 -6.56 12.71
CA LEU A 128 -8.63 -6.71 11.64
C LEU A 128 -7.97 -8.09 11.76
N THR A 129 -7.63 -8.68 10.61
CA THR A 129 -7.12 -10.05 10.53
C THR A 129 -5.73 -10.13 9.89
N HIS A 130 -5.33 -9.10 9.15
CA HIS A 130 -4.09 -9.08 8.39
C HIS A 130 -3.31 -7.78 8.61
N ASP A 131 -2.03 -7.92 8.91
CA ASP A 131 -1.07 -6.84 9.10
C ASP A 131 0.02 -6.90 8.02
N SER A 132 0.22 -5.79 7.31
CA SER A 132 1.24 -5.65 6.26
C SER A 132 2.33 -4.64 6.63
N ASN A 133 2.67 -4.53 7.92
CA ASN A 133 3.65 -3.56 8.42
C ASN A 133 5.12 -4.00 8.32
N HIS A 134 5.40 -5.27 8.05
CA HIS A 134 6.78 -5.75 7.94
C HIS A 134 7.31 -5.57 6.52
N PHE A 135 8.20 -4.58 6.34
CA PHE A 135 9.00 -4.46 5.13
C PHE A 135 10.27 -5.31 5.25
N ILE A 136 10.47 -6.22 4.30
CA ILE A 136 11.69 -7.03 4.18
C ILE A 136 12.26 -6.76 2.78
N PRO A 137 13.33 -5.94 2.66
CA PRO A 137 13.80 -5.44 1.37
C PRO A 137 14.12 -6.58 0.39
N GLU A 138 13.77 -6.39 -0.88
CA GLU A 138 14.00 -7.38 -1.95
C GLU A 138 15.47 -7.83 -2.01
N GLN A 139 16.40 -6.91 -1.74
CA GLN A 139 17.85 -7.10 -1.79
C GLN A 139 18.36 -8.18 -0.83
N ILE A 140 17.61 -8.55 0.22
CA ILE A 140 17.96 -9.67 1.11
C ILE A 140 17.95 -11.03 0.38
N ASN A 141 17.34 -11.08 -0.81
CA ASN A 141 17.27 -12.28 -1.65
C ASN A 141 16.71 -13.54 -0.94
N CYS A 142 15.75 -13.35 -0.01
CA CYS A 142 15.03 -14.43 0.64
C CYS A 142 13.61 -14.62 0.05
N ALA A 143 13.10 -15.85 0.11
CA ALA A 143 11.71 -16.14 -0.20
C ALA A 143 10.83 -15.83 1.02
N LEU A 144 9.85 -14.95 0.85
CA LEU A 144 8.95 -14.55 1.93
C LEU A 144 7.78 -15.52 2.09
N ALA A 145 7.20 -15.55 3.28
CA ALA A 145 5.96 -16.25 3.57
C ALA A 145 5.16 -15.43 4.60
N PRO A 146 3.83 -15.44 4.57
CA PRO A 146 3.02 -14.91 5.66
C PRO A 146 3.04 -15.87 6.86
N TRP A 147 2.77 -15.37 8.07
CA TRP A 147 2.75 -16.17 9.29
C TRP A 147 1.68 -15.72 10.29
N HIS A 148 1.35 -16.59 11.24
CA HIS A 148 0.51 -16.24 12.38
C HIS A 148 1.35 -15.62 13.51
N VAL A 149 0.82 -14.55 14.08
CA VAL A 149 1.28 -13.95 15.33
C VAL A 149 0.57 -14.63 16.51
N TRP A 150 1.11 -14.49 17.73
CA TRP A 150 0.59 -15.15 18.96
C TRP A 150 -0.90 -14.90 19.23
N ASN A 151 -1.46 -13.79 18.75
CA ASN A 151 -2.85 -13.39 18.91
C ASN A 151 -3.75 -13.79 17.73
N GLY A 152 -3.25 -14.61 16.80
CA GLY A 152 -3.98 -15.07 15.62
C GLY A 152 -3.92 -14.15 14.41
N LEU A 153 -3.42 -12.91 14.57
CA LEU A 153 -3.21 -11.96 13.47
C LEU A 153 -2.27 -12.56 12.42
N ILE A 154 -2.58 -12.36 11.14
CA ILE A 154 -1.73 -12.80 10.03
C ILE A 154 -0.79 -11.65 9.67
N LYS A 155 0.52 -11.87 9.76
CA LYS A 155 1.51 -10.97 9.17
C LYS A 155 1.78 -11.36 7.71
N ALA A 156 1.66 -10.39 6.83
CA ALA A 156 1.93 -10.51 5.40
C ALA A 156 3.04 -9.51 5.04
N PRO A 157 4.33 -9.91 5.09
CA PRO A 157 5.43 -8.99 4.82
C PRO A 157 5.46 -8.59 3.34
N TYR A 158 5.82 -7.34 3.10
CA TYR A 158 6.03 -6.80 1.75
C TYR A 158 7.50 -6.48 1.55
N PHE A 159 7.92 -6.35 0.29
CA PHE A 159 9.35 -6.38 -0.06
C PHE A 159 9.77 -5.34 -1.08
N TRP A 160 8.80 -4.61 -1.62
CA TRP A 160 9.00 -3.57 -2.61
C TRP A 160 8.02 -2.44 -2.34
N GLU A 161 8.51 -1.19 -2.33
CA GLU A 161 7.75 0.04 -2.09
C GLU A 161 8.37 1.14 -2.95
N ASP A 162 7.57 1.96 -3.61
CA ASP A 162 8.04 2.82 -4.70
C ASP A 162 8.96 3.97 -4.25
N ASP A 163 8.74 4.56 -3.09
CA ASP A 163 9.63 5.57 -2.50
C ASP A 163 10.89 4.95 -1.89
N VAL A 164 10.78 3.78 -1.26
CA VAL A 164 11.90 3.01 -0.71
C VAL A 164 12.84 2.56 -1.82
N VAL A 165 12.33 2.21 -3.00
CA VAL A 165 13.14 1.89 -4.19
C VAL A 165 14.02 3.07 -4.59
N CYS A 166 13.58 4.32 -4.40
CA CYS A 166 14.43 5.49 -4.64
C CYS A 166 15.58 5.63 -3.62
N LEU A 167 15.51 4.95 -2.48
CA LEU A 167 16.52 5.00 -1.41
C LEU A 167 17.56 3.88 -1.51
N TYR A 168 17.23 2.75 -2.13
CA TYR A 168 18.15 1.64 -2.34
C TYR A 168 18.97 1.81 -3.62
N GLU A 169 20.24 1.43 -3.53
CA GLU A 169 21.09 1.15 -4.68
C GLU A 169 20.87 -0.32 -5.14
N ASP A 170 21.18 -0.62 -6.41
CA ASP A 170 21.12 -1.98 -6.98
C ASP A 170 19.75 -2.69 -6.94
N ASN A 171 18.68 -1.97 -7.26
CA ASN A 171 17.33 -2.54 -7.35
C ASN A 171 17.18 -3.54 -8.51
N THR A 172 16.56 -4.68 -8.22
CA THR A 172 16.15 -5.66 -9.23
C THR A 172 14.98 -5.10 -10.07
N PRO A 173 14.99 -5.25 -11.41
CA PRO A 173 13.86 -4.87 -12.25
C PRO A 173 12.55 -5.52 -11.78
N ILE A 174 11.47 -4.73 -11.70
CA ILE A 174 10.19 -5.21 -11.14
C ILE A 174 9.61 -6.42 -11.90
N ILE A 175 9.93 -6.55 -13.20
CA ILE A 175 9.53 -7.70 -14.02
C ILE A 175 10.14 -9.02 -13.52
N ASP A 176 11.37 -8.98 -13.01
CA ASP A 176 12.07 -10.14 -12.48
C ASP A 176 11.57 -10.47 -11.06
N LEU A 177 11.22 -9.44 -10.28
CA LEU A 177 10.61 -9.61 -8.96
C LEU A 177 9.25 -10.32 -9.02
N LYS A 178 8.50 -10.21 -10.13
CA LYS A 178 7.24 -10.93 -10.30
C LYS A 178 7.43 -12.44 -10.19
N THR A 179 8.52 -12.98 -10.74
CA THR A 179 8.74 -14.43 -10.86
C THR A 179 9.50 -15.02 -9.67
N ARG A 180 9.87 -14.19 -8.69
CA ARG A 180 10.59 -14.62 -7.50
C ARG A 180 9.75 -15.61 -6.66
N PRO A 181 10.37 -16.62 -6.02
CA PRO A 181 9.65 -17.53 -5.12
C PRO A 181 9.15 -16.83 -3.85
N GLY A 182 8.07 -17.35 -3.27
CA GLY A 182 7.50 -16.87 -2.01
C GLY A 182 6.41 -15.81 -2.18
N LEU A 183 6.00 -15.18 -1.08
CA LEU A 183 5.02 -14.10 -1.05
C LEU A 183 5.55 -12.85 -1.78
N LYS A 184 4.69 -12.23 -2.59
CA LYS A 184 5.03 -11.08 -3.43
C LYS A 184 4.02 -9.94 -3.24
N ILE A 185 4.29 -9.04 -2.30
CA ILE A 185 3.50 -7.84 -2.04
C ILE A 185 4.31 -6.61 -2.48
N PHE A 186 3.73 -5.81 -3.38
CA PHE A 186 4.29 -4.58 -3.92
C PHE A 186 3.46 -3.40 -3.48
N ASP A 187 4.12 -2.37 -3.00
CA ASP A 187 3.46 -1.18 -2.47
C ASP A 187 3.75 0.06 -3.29
N PHE A 188 2.70 0.84 -3.54
CA PHE A 188 2.76 2.04 -4.36
C PHE A 188 1.99 3.17 -3.70
N HIS A 189 2.43 4.39 -3.90
CA HIS A 189 1.68 5.56 -3.46
C HIS A 189 1.09 6.28 -4.68
N PRO A 190 -0.20 6.68 -4.67
CA PRO A 190 -0.83 7.35 -5.80
C PRO A 190 -0.05 8.58 -6.29
N ILE A 191 0.56 9.34 -5.38
CA ILE A 191 1.37 10.52 -5.74
C ILE A 191 2.62 10.15 -6.55
N HIS A 192 3.30 9.05 -6.19
CA HIS A 192 4.48 8.55 -6.91
C HIS A 192 4.11 7.93 -8.25
N VAL A 193 2.98 7.22 -8.32
CA VAL A 193 2.40 6.73 -9.59
C VAL A 193 2.00 7.89 -10.51
N TYR A 194 1.43 8.96 -9.97
CA TYR A 194 1.05 10.12 -10.76
C TYR A 194 2.27 10.85 -11.32
N LEU A 195 3.27 11.13 -10.48
CA LEU A 195 4.50 11.82 -10.87
C LEU A 195 5.47 10.96 -11.68
N ASN A 196 5.24 9.64 -11.72
CA ASN A 196 6.20 8.66 -12.21
C ASN A 196 7.56 8.81 -11.50
N THR A 197 7.54 8.88 -10.18
CA THR A 197 8.70 9.22 -9.35
C THR A 197 9.87 8.26 -9.61
N GLU A 198 11.02 8.83 -9.93
CA GLU A 198 12.32 8.17 -10.07
C GLU A 198 13.30 8.57 -8.97
N SER A 199 13.02 9.71 -8.32
CA SER A 199 13.82 10.29 -7.25
C SER A 199 12.90 11.05 -6.30
N LEU A 200 13.13 10.92 -5.00
CA LEU A 200 12.38 11.66 -3.97
C LEU A 200 12.55 13.17 -4.07
N ASP A 201 13.62 13.67 -4.71
CA ASP A 201 13.76 15.10 -5.02
C ASP A 201 12.58 15.64 -5.84
N ARG A 202 12.08 14.84 -6.81
CA ARG A 202 10.88 15.19 -7.58
C ARG A 202 9.65 15.33 -6.71
N TYR A 203 9.48 14.42 -5.76
CA TYR A 203 8.39 14.47 -4.81
C TYR A 203 8.50 15.72 -3.91
N GLU A 204 9.67 15.96 -3.32
CA GLU A 204 9.88 17.10 -2.40
C GLU A 204 9.70 18.45 -3.09
N ARG A 205 10.28 18.64 -4.28
CA ARG A 205 10.17 19.92 -5.02
C ARG A 205 8.74 20.21 -5.51
N THR A 206 7.88 19.19 -5.60
CA THR A 206 6.48 19.32 -6.00
C THR A 206 5.50 19.28 -4.83
N ARG A 207 5.97 19.02 -3.60
CA ARG A 207 5.12 18.95 -2.39
C ARG A 207 4.14 20.12 -2.24
N PRO A 208 4.52 21.39 -2.50
CA PRO A 208 3.58 22.51 -2.39
C PRO A 208 2.40 22.47 -3.36
N ILE A 209 2.51 21.70 -4.45
CA ILE A 209 1.51 21.60 -5.52
C ILE A 209 0.86 20.21 -5.62
N HIS A 210 1.06 19.32 -4.64
CA HIS A 210 0.48 17.95 -4.66
C HIS A 210 -1.06 17.90 -4.73
N ARG A 211 -1.74 19.03 -4.55
CA ARG A 211 -3.20 19.17 -4.68
C ARG A 211 -3.66 19.88 -5.96
N ASP A 212 -2.72 20.30 -6.82
CA ASP A 212 -2.98 20.97 -8.09
C ASP A 212 -2.54 20.06 -9.24
N ILE A 213 -3.49 19.26 -9.74
CA ILE A 213 -3.22 18.24 -10.75
C ILE A 213 -2.67 18.83 -12.06
N ASP A 214 -3.15 20.01 -12.44
CA ASP A 214 -2.74 20.70 -13.67
C ASP A 214 -1.30 21.17 -13.56
N ALA A 215 -0.91 21.73 -12.41
CA ALA A 215 0.48 22.07 -12.14
C ALA A 215 1.35 20.80 -12.12
N LEU A 216 0.94 19.75 -11.41
CA LEU A 216 1.70 18.50 -11.27
C LEU A 216 1.95 17.80 -12.61
N ARG A 217 1.04 17.94 -13.57
CA ARG A 217 1.16 17.28 -14.88
C ARG A 217 2.49 17.61 -15.57
N SER A 218 2.95 18.86 -15.45
CA SER A 218 4.23 19.31 -16.02
C SER A 218 5.47 18.75 -15.31
N HIS A 219 5.29 18.17 -14.12
CA HIS A 219 6.35 17.57 -13.32
C HIS A 219 6.38 16.04 -13.40
N ARG A 220 5.56 15.41 -14.24
CA ARG A 220 5.67 13.97 -14.48
C ARG A 220 7.02 13.65 -15.12
N HIS A 221 7.64 12.56 -14.68
CA HIS A 221 8.83 12.06 -15.32
C HIS A 221 8.45 11.28 -16.58
N ASP A 222 9.12 11.55 -17.71
CA ASP A 222 8.90 10.84 -18.97
C ASP A 222 9.68 9.51 -19.08
N GLY A 223 10.59 9.23 -18.15
CA GLY A 223 11.43 8.04 -18.14
C GLY A 223 10.88 6.88 -17.30
N HIS A 224 11.78 6.02 -16.82
CA HIS A 224 11.42 4.95 -15.89
C HIS A 224 11.29 5.49 -14.46
N GLY A 225 10.22 5.09 -13.77
CA GLY A 225 9.86 5.49 -12.41
C GLY A 225 8.67 4.66 -11.92
N SER A 226 8.04 5.07 -10.82
CA SER A 226 6.97 4.29 -10.16
C SER A 226 5.80 3.95 -11.09
N ARG A 227 5.38 4.88 -11.97
CA ARG A 227 4.29 4.65 -12.94
C ARG A 227 4.68 3.57 -13.95
N SER A 228 5.90 3.67 -14.47
CA SER A 228 6.45 2.71 -15.41
C SER A 228 6.57 1.31 -14.76
N SER A 229 7.01 1.25 -13.51
CA SER A 229 7.07 0.01 -12.72
C SER A 229 5.69 -0.61 -12.51
N LEU A 230 4.68 0.19 -12.13
CA LEU A 230 3.30 -0.28 -11.98
C LEU A 230 2.75 -0.85 -13.30
N ARG A 231 3.00 -0.18 -14.42
CA ARG A 231 2.60 -0.65 -15.75
C ARG A 231 3.28 -1.97 -16.13
N GLN A 232 4.58 -2.11 -15.88
CA GLN A 232 5.31 -3.38 -16.12
C GLN A 232 4.81 -4.51 -15.21
N LEU A 233 4.50 -4.19 -13.95
CA LEU A 233 3.95 -5.15 -12.99
C LEU A 233 2.59 -5.67 -13.44
N THR A 234 1.69 -4.77 -13.83
CA THR A 234 0.28 -5.10 -14.15
C THR A 234 0.07 -5.51 -15.60
N GLY A 235 0.97 -5.17 -16.52
CA GLY A 235 0.79 -5.35 -17.96
C GLY A 235 -0.12 -4.29 -18.60
N ALA A 236 -0.40 -3.18 -17.91
CA ALA A 236 -1.17 -2.07 -18.45
C ALA A 236 -0.40 -1.35 -19.57
N ASN A 237 -0.88 -1.48 -20.81
CA ASN A 237 -0.39 -0.70 -21.96
C ASN A 237 -1.10 0.68 -22.02
N GLU A 238 -0.50 1.63 -22.75
CA GLU A 238 -1.00 3.02 -22.90
C GLU A 238 -2.46 3.14 -23.34
#